data_AF-A0A952ZYT9-F1
#
_entry.id   AF-A0A952ZYT9-F1
#
_cell.length_a   1.000
_cell.length_b   1.000
_cell.length_c   1.000
_cell.angle_alpha   90.00
_cell.angle_beta   90.00
_cell.angle_gamma   90.00
#
_symmetry.space_group_name_H-M   'P 1'
#
loop_
_entity.id
_entity.type
_entity.pdbx_description
1 polymer ?
#
loop_
_entity_poly.entity_id
_entity_poly.type
_entity_poly.pdbx_seq_one_letter_code
_entity_poly.pdbx_strand_id
1 'polypeptide(L)'
;MNRSRAPRFLLFVALAAPLAAQSTDPRLTSWLTEASGSYARVYQTNADKSAGTTSTTWPRAGLLNRGTGSVSTATYTDVQRVAYSANYVYVQTTGLASYTMGPWYDVDGTTLFGMWPKNRAAIHQIPRNPAIPTTKSLTRGVGGVLVNGVFLWNNGDAQSYSTSTGTVSFNGQGIWNRLAGPTEGPTFDAANAHQPQDGQYHNHINPRALRYQLGDAVTFDATTQTYSEATPTKHSPIIGWANDGLPIYGPYGYSTASNAASGVRRMTSGFVKRDGTNGTTNLALTGRTTLPVWAASVQNRSQTLASNQYGPGTATTAIGTFAEDYEYLGDLGKTQGVDFDLNRQNVRFCVTPEFPSGTYAYFTCIDASGNSVFPDVINQEFFGTPASTQGTVTSISETVTEYVRGGPAAALTLTGTASGTGVALKWNSADGATYKVESSSDNAAFTTLSSAVTSGGIGTTYTAAATASYFRVTLTAIATYDTAGTTGVPVGTTATLHYTGTGSTTTGATNDTASTGGTTTTTTPTTTTTTTGTTSSGSTSSAGGGGGGAPSDWFALVAAALAIGRAFASPAKRK
;
A
#
# COMPACT_ATOMS: atom_id res chain seq x y z
N MET A 1 -35.82 -71.69 -17.06
CA MET A 1 -36.19 -70.39 -16.47
C MET A 1 -35.00 -69.85 -15.67
N ASN A 2 -34.40 -68.72 -16.05
CA ASN A 2 -33.86 -67.76 -15.08
C ASN A 2 -33.52 -66.42 -15.76
N ARG A 3 -33.72 -65.30 -15.06
CA ARG A 3 -33.49 -63.94 -15.57
C ARG A 3 -32.13 -63.43 -15.08
N SER A 4 -31.12 -63.34 -15.95
CA SER A 4 -29.87 -62.63 -15.63
C SER A 4 -30.03 -61.13 -15.93
N ARG A 5 -30.03 -60.29 -14.89
CA ARG A 5 -30.05 -58.83 -15.02
C ARG A 5 -28.63 -58.32 -15.33
N ALA A 6 -28.50 -57.39 -16.27
CA ALA A 6 -27.25 -56.71 -16.56
C ALA A 6 -26.82 -55.79 -15.40
N PRO A 7 -25.52 -55.65 -15.11
CA PRO A 7 -25.02 -54.68 -14.14
C PRO A 7 -25.11 -53.25 -14.70
N ARG A 8 -25.63 -52.33 -13.89
CA ARG A 8 -25.64 -50.90 -14.22
C ARG A 8 -24.27 -50.30 -13.90
N PHE A 9 -23.55 -49.79 -14.89
CA PHE A 9 -22.46 -48.85 -14.66
C PHE A 9 -23.05 -47.51 -14.19
N LEU A 10 -22.80 -47.14 -12.94
CA LEU A 10 -23.00 -45.75 -12.49
C LEU A 10 -21.80 -44.92 -12.97
N LEU A 11 -22.07 -43.99 -13.88
CA LEU A 11 -21.11 -42.96 -14.25
C LEU A 11 -21.02 -41.94 -13.10
N PHE A 12 -19.95 -42.00 -12.31
CA PHE A 12 -19.64 -40.95 -11.34
C PHE A 12 -19.19 -39.69 -12.09
N VAL A 13 -20.13 -38.80 -12.36
CA VAL A 13 -19.82 -37.42 -12.75
C VAL A 13 -19.29 -36.71 -11.52
N ALA A 14 -17.97 -36.54 -11.46
CA ALA A 14 -17.35 -35.68 -10.46
C ALA A 14 -17.75 -34.22 -10.75
N LEU A 15 -18.76 -33.70 -10.04
CA LEU A 15 -18.97 -32.26 -9.93
C LEU A 15 -17.76 -31.69 -9.18
N ALA A 16 -16.77 -31.21 -9.92
CA ALA A 16 -15.82 -30.25 -9.40
C ALA A 16 -16.60 -28.98 -9.04
N ALA A 17 -16.97 -28.83 -7.77
CA ALA A 17 -17.44 -27.56 -7.25
C ALA A 17 -16.32 -26.53 -7.52
N PRO A 18 -16.61 -25.40 -8.18
CA PRO A 18 -15.59 -24.38 -8.38
C PRO A 18 -15.13 -23.90 -7.01
N LEU A 19 -13.81 -23.85 -6.78
CA LEU A 19 -13.28 -23.02 -5.70
C LEU A 19 -13.84 -21.61 -5.93
N ALA A 20 -14.55 -21.08 -4.95
CA ALA A 20 -15.08 -19.73 -5.04
C ALA A 20 -13.92 -18.77 -5.26
N ALA A 21 -13.90 -18.12 -6.43
CA ALA A 21 -12.85 -17.19 -6.78
C ALA A 21 -12.86 -16.04 -5.75
N GLN A 22 -11.79 -15.95 -4.98
CA GLN A 22 -11.52 -14.80 -4.13
C GLN A 22 -11.55 -13.55 -5.03
N SER A 23 -12.29 -12.51 -4.62
CA SER A 23 -12.69 -11.38 -5.47
C SER A 23 -11.54 -10.88 -6.35
N THR A 24 -11.65 -11.06 -7.67
CA THR A 24 -10.63 -10.67 -8.66
C THR A 24 -10.66 -9.17 -8.97
N ASP A 25 -11.01 -8.34 -7.98
CA ASP A 25 -11.11 -6.89 -8.13
C ASP A 25 -9.93 -6.20 -7.42
N PRO A 26 -8.94 -5.67 -8.17
CA PRO A 26 -7.79 -4.97 -7.61
C PRO A 26 -8.17 -3.77 -6.73
N ARG A 27 -9.32 -3.14 -6.99
CA ARG A 27 -9.86 -2.02 -6.19
C ARG A 27 -10.25 -2.45 -4.78
N LEU A 28 -10.43 -3.75 -4.53
CA LEU A 28 -10.74 -4.33 -3.22
C LEU A 28 -9.53 -5.04 -2.60
N THR A 29 -8.69 -5.68 -3.42
CA THR A 29 -7.58 -6.53 -2.92
C THR A 29 -6.28 -5.78 -2.65
N SER A 30 -6.09 -4.55 -3.13
CA SER A 30 -4.80 -3.86 -3.05
C SER A 30 -4.43 -3.28 -1.67
N TRP A 31 -5.39 -3.16 -0.74
CA TRP A 31 -5.23 -2.39 0.50
C TRP A 31 -4.41 -3.11 1.57
N LEU A 32 -3.49 -2.40 2.22
CA LEU A 32 -2.70 -2.93 3.32
C LEU A 32 -3.50 -2.92 4.63
N THR A 33 -3.96 -4.11 5.04
CA THR A 33 -4.66 -4.36 6.31
C THR A 33 -3.94 -5.35 7.23
N GLU A 34 -2.83 -5.94 6.79
CA GLU A 34 -2.05 -6.88 7.61
C GLU A 34 -1.35 -6.18 8.77
N ALA A 35 -0.70 -5.04 8.49
CA ALA A 35 0.03 -4.28 9.49
C ALA A 35 -0.86 -3.35 10.33
N SER A 36 -2.14 -3.17 9.99
CA SER A 36 -2.99 -2.13 10.57
C SER A 36 -3.35 -2.34 12.04
N GLY A 37 -3.09 -3.53 12.59
CA GLY A 37 -3.05 -3.81 14.03
C GLY A 37 -1.83 -3.24 14.77
N SER A 38 -0.89 -2.57 14.09
CA SER A 38 0.27 -1.91 14.72
C SER A 38 -0.04 -0.47 15.10
N TYR A 39 0.51 0.01 16.21
CA TYR A 39 0.52 1.44 16.51
C TYR A 39 1.44 2.21 15.57
N ALA A 40 1.02 3.42 15.20
CA ALA A 40 1.80 4.34 14.39
C ALA A 40 3.05 4.77 15.18
N ARG A 41 4.17 4.92 14.46
CA ARG A 41 5.48 5.16 15.06
C ARG A 41 6.18 6.31 14.34
N VAL A 42 6.78 7.22 15.12
CA VAL A 42 7.57 8.34 14.59
C VAL A 42 8.99 8.34 15.15
N TYR A 43 9.94 8.75 14.31
CA TYR A 43 11.18 9.39 14.77
C TYR A 43 10.88 10.87 15.02
N GLN A 44 11.10 11.37 16.24
CA GLN A 44 10.78 12.76 16.58
C GLN A 44 11.96 13.72 16.32
N THR A 45 13.18 13.17 16.18
CA THR A 45 14.41 13.91 15.90
C THR A 45 15.40 13.05 15.11
N ASN A 46 16.42 13.66 14.51
CA ASN A 46 17.53 12.95 13.87
C ASN A 46 18.34 12.07 14.86
N ALA A 47 18.40 12.43 16.15
CA ALA A 47 18.99 11.59 17.18
C ALA A 47 18.18 10.31 17.41
N ASP A 48 16.85 10.44 17.51
CA ASP A 48 15.94 9.28 17.63
C ASP A 48 16.08 8.36 16.41
N LYS A 49 16.11 8.92 15.20
CA LYS A 49 16.33 8.20 13.93
C LYS A 49 17.66 7.44 13.92
N SER A 50 18.75 8.09 14.31
CA SER A 50 20.09 7.49 14.34
C SER A 50 20.24 6.39 15.39
N ALA A 51 19.45 6.45 16.47
CA ALA A 51 19.41 5.43 17.52
C ALA A 51 18.38 4.31 17.26
N GLY A 52 17.54 4.43 16.22
CA GLY A 52 16.41 3.52 15.99
C GLY A 52 15.25 3.68 17.00
N THR A 53 15.24 4.75 17.79
CA THR A 53 14.26 4.98 18.87
C THR A 53 12.95 5.56 18.32
N THR A 54 11.88 4.75 18.29
CA THR A 54 10.54 5.20 17.83
C THR A 54 9.62 5.58 18.99
N SER A 55 8.65 6.47 18.75
CA SER A 55 7.57 6.76 19.71
C SER A 55 6.18 6.50 19.12
N THR A 56 5.25 5.96 19.92
CA THR A 56 3.84 5.75 19.57
C THR A 56 2.93 6.92 20.00
N THR A 57 3.49 7.93 20.66
CA THR A 57 2.85 9.21 21.01
C THR A 57 3.81 10.35 20.75
N TRP A 58 3.31 11.52 20.34
CA TRP A 58 4.13 12.66 19.94
C TRP A 58 3.35 14.00 19.89
N PRO A 59 4.05 15.14 19.97
CA PRO A 59 5.46 15.27 20.38
C PRO A 59 5.66 15.02 21.87
N ARG A 60 6.84 14.52 22.25
CA ARG A 60 7.30 14.50 23.65
C ARG A 60 7.52 15.92 24.16
N ALA A 61 7.39 16.10 25.47
CA ALA A 61 7.65 17.38 26.12
C ALA A 61 9.03 17.95 25.76
N GLY A 62 9.10 19.26 25.49
CA GLY A 62 10.32 19.96 25.12
C GLY A 62 10.64 20.03 23.62
N LEU A 63 9.92 19.30 22.76
CA LEU A 63 10.04 19.49 21.30
C LEU A 63 9.14 20.62 20.79
N LEU A 64 9.52 21.24 19.67
CA LEU A 64 8.71 22.28 19.03
C LEU A 64 7.37 21.70 18.56
N ASN A 65 6.28 22.34 18.98
CA ASN A 65 4.95 22.15 18.45
C ASN A 65 4.36 23.52 18.11
N ARG A 66 4.01 23.74 16.85
CA ARG A 66 3.42 25.01 16.37
C ARG A 66 1.90 25.08 16.61
N GLY A 67 1.37 24.23 17.50
CA GLY A 67 -0.06 24.11 17.84
C GLY A 67 -0.81 23.16 16.91
N THR A 68 -0.10 22.25 16.24
CA THR A 68 -0.51 21.63 14.97
C THR A 68 -0.27 20.13 14.96
N GLY A 69 -1.36 19.38 15.13
CA GLY A 69 -1.33 17.93 15.28
C GLY A 69 -0.69 17.44 16.59
N SER A 70 -0.96 16.18 16.92
CA SER A 70 -0.37 15.41 18.01
C SER A 70 -1.10 14.07 18.14
N VAL A 71 -0.43 13.10 18.78
CA VAL A 71 -1.00 11.80 19.17
C VAL A 71 -0.62 11.59 20.63
N SER A 72 -1.56 11.87 21.54
CA SER A 72 -1.38 11.71 23.00
C SER A 72 -1.75 10.31 23.50
N THR A 73 -2.58 9.61 22.73
CA THR A 73 -3.02 8.22 22.94
C THR A 73 -2.70 7.47 21.66
N ALA A 74 -2.12 6.28 21.74
CA ALA A 74 -1.61 5.58 20.55
C ALA A 74 -2.70 5.34 19.49
N THR A 75 -2.38 5.56 18.22
CA THR A 75 -3.28 5.37 17.08
C THR A 75 -2.80 4.18 16.24
N TYR A 76 -3.72 3.38 15.70
CA TYR A 76 -3.40 2.30 14.77
C TYR A 76 -3.00 2.81 13.36
N THR A 77 -2.40 1.94 12.56
CA THR A 77 -1.81 2.27 11.25
C THR A 77 -2.65 1.78 10.09
N ASP A 78 -2.33 2.24 8.89
CA ASP A 78 -2.84 1.76 7.62
C ASP A 78 -4.38 1.67 7.53
N VAL A 79 -4.89 0.80 6.64
CA VAL A 79 -6.31 0.65 6.37
C VAL A 79 -6.98 -0.18 7.46
N GLN A 80 -8.00 0.42 8.09
CA GLN A 80 -8.79 -0.18 9.16
C GLN A 80 -10.01 -0.96 8.62
N ARG A 81 -10.58 -0.52 7.49
CA ARG A 81 -11.72 -1.22 6.84
C ARG A 81 -11.82 -0.87 5.36
N VAL A 82 -12.17 -1.87 4.55
CA VAL A 82 -12.58 -1.71 3.14
C VAL A 82 -14.01 -2.21 3.01
N ALA A 83 -14.89 -1.37 2.48
CA ALA A 83 -16.27 -1.72 2.13
C ALA A 83 -16.57 -1.25 0.71
N TYR A 84 -17.63 -1.75 0.08
CA TYR A 84 -17.96 -1.39 -1.30
C TYR A 84 -19.46 -1.44 -1.60
N SER A 85 -19.86 -0.68 -2.62
CA SER A 85 -21.15 -0.83 -3.30
C SER A 85 -20.93 -1.20 -4.77
N ALA A 86 -21.98 -1.18 -5.59
CA ALA A 86 -21.85 -1.32 -7.04
C ALA A 86 -20.98 -0.20 -7.67
N ASN A 87 -20.99 0.99 -7.06
CA ASN A 87 -20.40 2.21 -7.66
C ASN A 87 -19.07 2.61 -7.03
N TYR A 88 -18.86 2.35 -5.73
CA TYR A 88 -17.70 2.86 -4.98
C TYR A 88 -17.01 1.81 -4.13
N VAL A 89 -15.71 2.02 -3.91
CA VAL A 89 -14.97 1.44 -2.78
C VAL A 89 -14.81 2.52 -1.72
N TYR A 90 -15.05 2.13 -0.47
CA TYR A 90 -14.89 2.94 0.72
C TYR A 90 -13.72 2.42 1.54
N VAL A 91 -12.72 3.28 1.79
CA VAL A 91 -11.49 2.92 2.53
C VAL A 91 -11.42 3.76 3.79
N GLN A 92 -11.55 3.11 4.95
CA GLN A 92 -11.42 3.77 6.25
C GLN A 92 -9.98 3.62 6.75
N THR A 93 -9.34 4.74 7.06
CA THR A 93 -7.91 4.84 7.38
C THR A 93 -7.67 5.86 8.48
N THR A 94 -6.62 5.65 9.27
CA THR A 94 -6.15 6.68 10.21
C THR A 94 -5.32 7.77 9.51
N GLY A 95 -4.86 7.53 8.29
CA GLY A 95 -3.94 8.40 7.55
C GLY A 95 -2.48 8.26 7.98
N LEU A 96 -2.16 7.31 8.87
CA LEU A 96 -0.82 7.09 9.43
C LEU A 96 -0.26 5.74 8.96
N ALA A 97 1.00 5.71 8.55
CA ALA A 97 1.64 4.52 7.99
C ALA A 97 2.20 3.56 9.05
N SER A 98 2.28 2.28 8.70
CA SER A 98 2.95 1.22 9.47
C SER A 98 4.49 1.24 9.41
N TYR A 99 5.09 1.91 8.42
CA TYR A 99 6.51 2.26 8.48
C TYR A 99 6.73 3.40 9.50
N THR A 100 7.96 3.52 10.03
CA THR A 100 8.26 4.64 10.94
C THR A 100 8.33 5.94 10.15
N MET A 101 7.48 6.89 10.51
CA MET A 101 7.38 8.20 9.87
C MET A 101 8.38 9.20 10.49
N GLY A 102 8.68 10.29 9.77
CA GLY A 102 9.53 11.36 10.29
C GLY A 102 11.03 11.00 10.36
N PRO A 103 11.85 11.86 11.00
CA PRO A 103 11.48 13.17 11.55
C PRO A 103 11.29 14.22 10.45
N TRP A 104 10.69 15.36 10.80
CA TRP A 104 10.48 16.49 9.89
C TRP A 104 11.23 17.73 10.39
N TYR A 105 12.03 18.31 9.51
CA TYR A 105 12.81 19.52 9.76
C TYR A 105 12.35 20.66 8.85
N ASP A 106 12.66 21.90 9.21
CA ASP A 106 12.41 23.06 8.38
C ASP A 106 13.44 23.11 7.22
N VAL A 107 13.31 24.07 6.30
CA VAL A 107 14.19 24.18 5.12
C VAL A 107 15.67 24.43 5.44
N ASP A 108 16.00 24.75 6.69
CA ASP A 108 17.37 24.86 7.19
C ASP A 108 18.03 23.50 7.56
N GLY A 109 17.25 22.40 7.58
CA GLY A 109 17.70 21.05 7.91
C GLY A 109 18.11 20.82 9.37
N THR A 110 17.87 21.78 10.27
CA THR A 110 18.36 21.77 11.67
C THR A 110 17.28 22.12 12.71
N THR A 111 16.35 23.01 12.36
CA THR A 111 15.16 23.34 13.16
C THR A 111 14.08 22.29 12.89
N LEU A 112 13.43 21.74 13.92
CA LEU A 112 12.28 20.86 13.71
C LEU A 112 11.16 21.63 13.00
N PHE A 113 10.48 21.00 12.05
CA PHE A 113 9.37 21.64 11.31
C PHE A 113 8.24 22.07 12.27
N GLY A 114 8.00 21.27 13.31
CA GLY A 114 7.11 21.59 14.42
C GLY A 114 5.62 21.39 14.14
N MET A 115 5.26 20.90 12.96
CA MET A 115 3.94 20.31 12.67
C MET A 115 4.03 18.80 12.77
N TRP A 116 2.99 18.16 13.31
CA TRP A 116 3.00 16.72 13.64
C TRP A 116 1.80 16.01 13.00
N PRO A 117 1.96 14.77 12.53
CA PRO A 117 0.83 14.04 11.95
C PRO A 117 -0.14 13.61 13.06
N LYS A 118 -1.40 13.36 12.71
CA LYS A 118 -2.40 12.78 13.63
C LYS A 118 -3.43 11.93 12.90
N ASN A 119 -4.19 11.14 13.66
CA ASN A 119 -5.33 10.42 13.15
C ASN A 119 -6.30 11.36 12.40
N ARG A 120 -6.71 10.92 11.21
CA ARG A 120 -7.65 11.62 10.33
C ARG A 120 -9.04 10.99 10.31
N ALA A 121 -9.19 9.75 10.81
CA ALA A 121 -10.43 8.98 10.79
C ALA A 121 -11.16 9.04 9.43
N ALA A 122 -10.39 9.00 8.35
CA ALA A 122 -10.85 9.37 7.02
C ALA A 122 -11.58 8.20 6.33
N ILE A 123 -12.57 8.54 5.52
CA ILE A 123 -13.28 7.61 4.64
C ILE A 123 -13.05 8.08 3.21
N HIS A 124 -12.17 7.41 2.47
CA HIS A 124 -12.01 7.69 1.04
C HIS A 124 -13.11 7.00 0.24
N GLN A 125 -13.58 7.64 -0.82
CA GLN A 125 -14.59 7.14 -1.75
C GLN A 125 -13.99 7.11 -3.17
N ILE A 126 -13.83 5.91 -3.72
CA ILE A 126 -13.13 5.68 -4.98
C ILE A 126 -14.12 5.10 -6.01
N PRO A 127 -14.30 5.71 -7.20
CA PRO A 127 -15.11 5.14 -8.26
C PRO A 127 -14.68 3.73 -8.64
N ARG A 128 -15.62 2.79 -8.73
CA ARG A 128 -15.36 1.47 -9.30
C ARG A 128 -15.36 1.52 -10.82
N ASN A 129 -16.22 2.33 -11.43
CA ASN A 129 -16.40 2.37 -12.89
C ASN A 129 -15.87 3.70 -13.44
N PRO A 130 -14.55 3.87 -13.61
CA PRO A 130 -13.95 5.12 -14.04
C PRO A 130 -14.41 5.48 -15.47
N ALA A 131 -15.01 6.67 -15.62
CA ALA A 131 -15.33 7.24 -16.92
C ALA A 131 -14.20 8.18 -17.36
N ILE A 132 -13.91 8.26 -18.67
CA ILE A 132 -12.91 9.16 -19.24
C ILE A 132 -13.63 10.32 -19.96
N PRO A 133 -13.77 11.51 -19.32
CA PRO A 133 -14.48 12.63 -19.92
C PRO A 133 -13.60 13.38 -20.92
N THR A 134 -14.23 14.11 -21.86
CA THR A 134 -13.52 15.04 -22.76
C THR A 134 -12.96 16.24 -21.99
N THR A 135 -13.81 16.89 -21.19
CA THR A 135 -13.42 17.97 -20.27
C THR A 135 -12.94 17.36 -18.97
N LYS A 136 -11.72 17.69 -18.54
CA LYS A 136 -11.13 17.15 -17.31
C LYS A 136 -11.52 17.98 -16.09
N SER A 137 -11.40 17.38 -14.91
CA SER A 137 -11.60 18.06 -13.63
C SER A 137 -10.24 18.39 -13.00
N LEU A 138 -10.13 19.56 -12.36
CA LEU A 138 -8.89 19.97 -11.70
C LEU A 138 -8.58 19.09 -10.49
N THR A 139 -7.33 18.65 -10.39
CA THR A 139 -6.80 17.96 -9.20
C THR A 139 -6.42 19.03 -8.16
N ARG A 140 -7.32 19.28 -7.19
CA ARG A 140 -7.17 20.31 -6.16
C ARG A 140 -6.99 19.67 -4.79
N GLY A 141 -5.77 19.75 -4.23
CA GLY A 141 -5.46 19.14 -2.93
C GLY A 141 -5.26 17.63 -3.06
N VAL A 142 -6.02 16.85 -2.29
CA VAL A 142 -5.95 15.37 -2.30
C VAL A 142 -6.31 14.83 -3.70
N GLY A 143 -5.33 14.27 -4.41
CA GLY A 143 -5.52 13.61 -5.71
C GLY A 143 -5.88 12.13 -5.61
N GLY A 144 -5.60 11.50 -4.47
CA GLY A 144 -5.87 10.08 -4.27
C GLY A 144 -5.55 9.59 -2.87
N VAL A 145 -5.55 8.27 -2.72
CA VAL A 145 -5.14 7.58 -1.49
C VAL A 145 -4.22 6.43 -1.85
N LEU A 146 -3.13 6.31 -1.09
CA LEU A 146 -2.17 5.23 -1.21
C LEU A 146 -2.73 3.94 -0.60
N VAL A 147 -2.22 2.76 -0.97
CA VAL A 147 -2.80 1.49 -0.51
C VAL A 147 -2.63 1.21 0.99
N ASN A 148 -1.72 1.92 1.66
CA ASN A 148 -1.62 1.99 3.12
C ASN A 148 -2.52 3.08 3.74
N GLY A 149 -3.45 3.66 2.98
CA GLY A 149 -4.37 4.68 3.49
C GLY A 149 -3.73 6.04 3.80
N VAL A 150 -2.48 6.30 3.41
CA VAL A 150 -1.87 7.65 3.44
C VAL A 150 -2.41 8.48 2.28
N PHE A 151 -2.58 9.78 2.51
CA PHE A 151 -3.12 10.70 1.50
C PHE A 151 -2.09 10.96 0.38
N LEU A 152 -2.56 11.02 -0.88
CA LEU A 152 -1.77 11.49 -2.00
C LEU A 152 -2.30 12.85 -2.44
N TRP A 153 -1.47 13.89 -2.39
CA TRP A 153 -1.81 15.23 -2.86
C TRP A 153 -1.38 15.43 -4.32
N ASN A 154 -1.90 16.47 -4.95
CA ASN A 154 -1.40 16.95 -6.24
C ASN A 154 0.05 17.45 -6.13
N ASN A 155 0.66 17.81 -7.25
CA ASN A 155 2.06 18.26 -7.31
C ASN A 155 2.34 19.66 -6.71
N GLY A 156 1.34 20.37 -6.19
CA GLY A 156 1.47 21.77 -5.73
C GLY A 156 1.25 21.95 -4.22
N ASP A 157 1.83 23.00 -3.66
CA ASP A 157 1.74 23.36 -2.23
C ASP A 157 0.57 24.34 -1.92
N ALA A 158 -0.37 24.44 -2.86
CA ALA A 158 -1.47 25.41 -2.89
C ALA A 158 -1.06 26.90 -2.89
N GLN A 159 0.23 27.25 -3.01
CA GLN A 159 0.67 28.63 -3.17
C GLN A 159 0.87 28.98 -4.65
N SER A 160 0.69 30.27 -4.97
CA SER A 160 1.01 30.80 -6.29
C SER A 160 1.62 32.20 -6.20
N TYR A 161 2.28 32.64 -7.26
CA TYR A 161 2.85 33.98 -7.34
C TYR A 161 1.77 35.06 -7.43
N SER A 162 2.04 36.21 -6.81
CA SER A 162 1.28 37.44 -6.98
C SER A 162 2.18 38.54 -7.51
N THR A 163 1.85 39.05 -8.70
CA THR A 163 2.55 40.17 -9.35
C THR A 163 2.38 41.48 -8.56
N SER A 164 1.29 41.65 -7.81
CA SER A 164 1.05 42.89 -7.04
C SER A 164 1.86 42.98 -5.74
N THR A 165 2.22 41.83 -5.14
CA THR A 165 3.04 41.78 -3.92
C THR A 165 4.49 41.37 -4.18
N GLY A 166 4.79 40.82 -5.37
CA GLY A 166 6.11 40.28 -5.70
C GLY A 166 6.45 38.98 -4.96
N THR A 167 5.46 38.29 -4.39
CA THR A 167 5.66 37.14 -3.50
C THR A 167 4.82 35.93 -3.90
N VAL A 168 5.27 34.73 -3.50
CA VAL A 168 4.45 33.51 -3.55
C VAL A 168 3.71 33.36 -2.23
N SER A 169 2.40 33.10 -2.29
CA SER A 169 1.56 32.88 -1.10
C SER A 169 0.28 32.09 -1.42
N PHE A 170 -0.46 31.71 -0.39
CA PHE A 170 -1.81 31.13 -0.53
C PHE A 170 -2.83 32.08 -1.19
N ASN A 171 -2.55 33.39 -1.23
CA ASN A 171 -3.38 34.42 -1.88
C ASN A 171 -2.80 34.87 -3.23
N GLY A 172 -2.01 34.01 -3.88
CA GLY A 172 -1.49 34.26 -5.23
C GLY A 172 -2.55 34.27 -6.32
N GLN A 173 -2.14 34.61 -7.54
CA GLN A 173 -3.06 34.81 -8.68
C GLN A 173 -3.51 33.50 -9.37
N GLY A 174 -3.02 32.32 -8.94
CA GLY A 174 -3.32 31.03 -9.57
C GLY A 174 -2.73 30.86 -10.97
N ILE A 175 -1.73 31.67 -11.34
CA ILE A 175 -1.10 31.69 -12.67
C ILE A 175 0.17 30.86 -12.68
N TRP A 176 1.08 31.17 -11.76
CA TRP A 176 2.33 30.45 -11.52
C TRP A 176 2.16 29.72 -10.19
N ASN A 177 1.81 28.44 -10.25
CA ASN A 177 1.42 27.59 -9.13
C ASN A 177 2.64 26.80 -8.67
N ARG A 178 3.03 26.98 -7.40
CA ARG A 178 4.31 26.49 -6.90
C ARG A 178 4.23 24.99 -6.60
N LEU A 179 5.30 24.29 -6.96
CA LEU A 179 5.41 22.85 -6.78
C LEU A 179 5.90 22.51 -5.37
N ALA A 180 5.25 21.52 -4.75
CA ALA A 180 5.60 21.04 -3.43
C ALA A 180 6.97 20.33 -3.42
N GLY A 181 7.21 19.38 -4.34
CA GLY A 181 8.47 18.63 -4.40
C GLY A 181 9.75 19.49 -4.38
N PRO A 182 9.90 20.49 -5.27
CA PRO A 182 11.04 21.40 -5.30
C PRO A 182 11.14 22.39 -4.14
N THR A 183 10.04 22.70 -3.44
CA THR A 183 10.00 23.78 -2.43
C THR A 183 9.95 23.24 -1.00
N GLU A 184 9.08 22.26 -0.78
CA GLU A 184 8.79 21.64 0.52
C GLU A 184 9.56 20.32 0.71
N GLY A 185 10.22 19.81 -0.32
CA GLY A 185 11.09 18.62 -0.26
C GLY A 185 12.06 18.58 0.94
N PRO A 186 12.71 19.70 1.36
CA PRO A 186 13.52 19.73 2.58
C PRO A 186 12.76 19.41 3.88
N THR A 187 11.44 19.58 3.88
CA THR A 187 10.55 19.29 5.03
C THR A 187 9.99 17.87 5.02
N PHE A 188 10.21 17.11 3.94
CA PHE A 188 9.74 15.73 3.84
C PHE A 188 10.61 14.78 4.68
N ASP A 189 10.00 13.74 5.21
CA ASP A 189 10.73 12.64 5.83
C ASP A 189 11.36 11.69 4.79
N ALA A 190 12.00 10.61 5.26
CA ALA A 190 12.61 9.61 4.39
C ALA A 190 11.60 8.89 3.47
N ALA A 191 10.31 8.91 3.78
CA ALA A 191 9.24 8.35 2.94
C ALA A 191 8.76 9.32 1.83
N ASN A 192 9.37 10.51 1.73
CA ASN A 192 8.94 11.64 0.90
C ASN A 192 7.55 12.19 1.29
N ALA A 193 7.24 12.21 2.58
CA ALA A 193 5.95 12.65 3.11
C ALA A 193 6.11 13.65 4.26
N HIS A 194 5.10 14.50 4.44
CA HIS A 194 4.99 15.45 5.55
C HIS A 194 3.52 15.73 5.89
N GLN A 195 3.26 16.79 6.66
CA GLN A 195 1.91 17.18 7.08
C GLN A 195 1.79 18.71 7.19
N PRO A 196 0.63 19.30 6.88
CA PRO A 196 0.39 20.72 7.12
C PRO A 196 -0.12 20.94 8.56
N GLN A 197 -0.59 22.16 8.87
CA GLN A 197 -1.03 22.52 10.23
C GLN A 197 -2.14 21.62 10.80
N ASP A 198 -2.95 21.00 9.92
CA ASP A 198 -4.03 20.10 10.33
C ASP A 198 -3.55 18.68 10.67
N GLY A 199 -2.27 18.36 10.44
CA GLY A 199 -1.66 17.07 10.75
C GLY A 199 -2.06 15.92 9.80
N GLN A 200 -2.58 16.22 8.60
CA GLN A 200 -2.79 15.22 7.55
C GLN A 200 -1.44 14.78 6.95
N TYR A 201 -0.98 13.58 7.31
CA TYR A 201 0.22 12.99 6.72
C TYR A 201 -0.03 12.58 5.26
N HIS A 202 0.83 13.00 4.36
CA HIS A 202 0.62 12.83 2.92
C HIS A 202 1.92 12.87 2.11
N ASN A 203 1.86 12.29 0.91
CA ASN A 203 2.89 12.41 -0.13
C ASN A 203 2.42 13.38 -1.23
N HIS A 204 3.33 14.21 -1.72
CA HIS A 204 3.20 14.90 -3.02
C HIS A 204 3.94 14.17 -4.15
N ILE A 205 5.01 13.44 -3.80
CA ILE A 205 5.97 12.87 -4.74
C ILE A 205 6.17 11.35 -4.49
N ASN A 206 7.00 10.69 -5.31
CA ASN A 206 7.33 9.26 -5.24
C ASN A 206 7.40 8.68 -3.79
N PRO A 207 6.41 7.90 -3.33
CA PRO A 207 6.32 7.42 -1.94
C PRO A 207 7.22 6.21 -1.71
N ARG A 208 8.53 6.46 -1.52
CA ARG A 208 9.57 5.42 -1.50
C ARG A 208 9.36 4.37 -0.41
N ALA A 209 8.90 4.76 0.78
CA ALA A 209 8.69 3.82 1.88
C ALA A 209 7.56 2.81 1.59
N LEU A 210 6.43 3.28 1.03
CA LEU A 210 5.35 2.39 0.61
C LEU A 210 5.79 1.48 -0.54
N ARG A 211 6.53 2.01 -1.51
CA ARG A 211 7.07 1.20 -2.60
C ARG A 211 8.00 0.09 -2.10
N TYR A 212 8.81 0.37 -1.08
CA TYR A 212 9.60 -0.66 -0.38
C TYR A 212 8.70 -1.68 0.34
N GLN A 213 7.66 -1.25 1.08
CA GLN A 213 6.70 -2.17 1.73
C GLN A 213 6.01 -3.12 0.74
N LEU A 214 5.68 -2.64 -0.45
CA LEU A 214 5.06 -3.44 -1.52
C LEU A 214 6.08 -4.28 -2.33
N GLY A 215 7.36 -4.24 -1.95
CA GLY A 215 8.45 -4.94 -2.62
C GLY A 215 8.65 -4.51 -4.07
N ASP A 216 8.41 -3.23 -4.39
CA ASP A 216 8.84 -2.61 -5.65
C ASP A 216 10.38 -2.42 -5.65
N ALA A 217 10.95 -1.91 -6.74
CA ALA A 217 12.40 -1.72 -6.88
C ALA A 217 12.94 -0.51 -6.08
N VAL A 218 12.87 -0.62 -4.76
CA VAL A 218 13.43 0.30 -3.76
C VAL A 218 14.18 -0.54 -2.72
N THR A 219 15.32 -0.07 -2.25
CA THR A 219 16.07 -0.64 -1.11
C THR A 219 16.01 0.29 0.10
N PHE A 220 15.95 -0.29 1.28
CA PHE A 220 16.02 0.41 2.57
C PHE A 220 17.37 0.16 3.24
N ASP A 221 18.05 1.22 3.65
CA ASP A 221 19.26 1.14 4.50
C ASP A 221 18.85 1.37 5.97
N ALA A 222 18.99 0.33 6.79
CA ALA A 222 18.65 0.37 8.21
C ALA A 222 19.63 1.18 9.08
N THR A 223 20.82 1.51 8.56
CA THR A 223 21.85 2.31 9.23
C THR A 223 21.51 3.80 9.13
N THR A 224 21.18 4.25 7.93
CA THR A 224 20.83 5.64 7.64
C THR A 224 19.32 5.91 7.76
N GLN A 225 18.50 4.85 7.82
CA GLN A 225 17.04 4.91 7.85
C GLN A 225 16.52 5.71 6.64
N THR A 226 16.96 5.31 5.44
CA THR A 226 16.63 5.97 4.15
C THR A 226 16.33 4.96 3.04
N TYR A 227 15.65 5.45 1.99
CA TYR A 227 15.21 4.65 0.84
C TYR A 227 15.86 5.14 -0.46
N SER A 228 16.37 4.22 -1.26
CA SER A 228 17.01 4.46 -2.56
C SER A 228 16.40 3.57 -3.64
N GLU A 229 16.34 4.04 -4.89
CA GLU A 229 15.88 3.18 -6.01
C GLU A 229 16.83 2.01 -6.24
N ALA A 230 16.27 0.89 -6.69
CA ALA A 230 16.99 -0.31 -7.11
C ALA A 230 16.70 -0.62 -8.58
N THR A 231 17.42 -1.59 -9.14
CA THR A 231 17.14 -2.08 -10.50
C THR A 231 15.78 -2.78 -10.57
N PRO A 232 14.88 -2.41 -11.49
CA PRO A 232 13.57 -3.04 -11.59
C PRO A 232 13.64 -4.46 -12.15
N THR A 233 12.96 -5.39 -11.47
CA THR A 233 12.88 -6.81 -11.84
C THR A 233 11.46 -7.25 -12.26
N LYS A 234 10.45 -6.42 -11.98
CA LYS A 234 9.03 -6.65 -12.24
C LYS A 234 8.31 -5.31 -12.44
N HIS A 235 7.11 -5.34 -13.04
CA HIS A 235 6.21 -4.19 -13.05
C HIS A 235 6.00 -3.67 -11.62
N SER A 236 5.96 -2.35 -11.41
CA SER A 236 5.63 -1.81 -10.09
C SER A 236 4.23 -2.27 -9.66
N PRO A 237 3.97 -2.48 -8.36
CA PRO A 237 2.64 -2.78 -7.86
C PRO A 237 1.73 -1.55 -7.89
N ILE A 238 0.42 -1.75 -7.73
CA ILE A 238 -0.51 -0.66 -7.39
C ILE A 238 -0.08 -0.06 -6.04
N ILE A 239 0.30 1.22 -6.05
CA ILE A 239 0.67 1.97 -4.84
C ILE A 239 -0.49 2.79 -4.28
N GLY A 240 -1.55 3.00 -5.07
CA GLY A 240 -2.71 3.79 -4.68
C GLY A 240 -3.78 3.86 -5.74
N TRP A 241 -4.83 4.61 -5.44
CA TRP A 241 -5.95 4.89 -6.33
C TRP A 241 -6.21 6.39 -6.37
N ALA A 242 -6.37 6.93 -7.57
CA ALA A 242 -6.76 8.32 -7.76
C ALA A 242 -8.27 8.49 -7.46
N ASN A 243 -8.69 9.72 -7.14
CA ASN A 243 -10.11 10.01 -6.84
C ASN A 243 -11.05 9.76 -8.03
N ASP A 244 -10.51 9.57 -9.25
CA ASP A 244 -11.21 9.18 -10.47
C ASP A 244 -11.36 7.67 -10.69
N GLY A 245 -10.84 6.85 -9.77
CA GLY A 245 -10.96 5.40 -9.82
C GLY A 245 -9.91 4.69 -10.67
N LEU A 246 -8.94 5.42 -11.23
CA LEU A 246 -7.82 4.82 -11.95
C LEU A 246 -6.70 4.40 -10.98
N PRO A 247 -6.03 3.26 -11.24
CA PRO A 247 -4.90 2.80 -10.43
C PRO A 247 -3.68 3.70 -10.60
N ILE A 248 -2.91 3.81 -9.52
CA ILE A 248 -1.62 4.50 -9.47
C ILE A 248 -0.54 3.45 -9.21
N TYR A 249 0.48 3.42 -10.05
CA TYR A 249 1.63 2.52 -9.92
C TYR A 249 2.90 3.28 -9.51
N GLY A 250 3.89 2.53 -9.03
CA GLY A 250 5.28 2.99 -9.03
C GLY A 250 5.81 3.28 -10.45
N PRO A 251 7.09 3.61 -10.61
CA PRO A 251 7.61 4.22 -11.84
C PRO A 251 7.94 3.21 -12.93
N TYR A 252 7.81 1.90 -12.66
CA TYR A 252 8.23 0.83 -13.56
C TYR A 252 7.03 0.09 -14.16
N GLY A 253 7.09 -0.15 -15.47
CA GLY A 253 6.06 -0.87 -16.20
C GLY A 253 6.60 -1.57 -17.44
N TYR A 254 5.73 -2.27 -18.16
CA TYR A 254 6.12 -3.00 -19.37
C TYR A 254 6.60 -2.04 -20.47
N SER A 255 7.71 -2.42 -21.11
CA SER A 255 8.38 -1.63 -22.14
C SER A 255 7.54 -1.45 -23.39
N THR A 256 6.73 -2.46 -23.73
CA THR A 256 5.64 -2.39 -24.71
C THR A 256 4.31 -2.37 -23.98
N ALA A 257 3.53 -1.30 -24.15
CA ALA A 257 2.30 -1.04 -23.39
C ALA A 257 1.23 -2.15 -23.49
N SER A 258 1.22 -2.92 -24.57
CA SER A 258 0.26 -4.00 -24.83
C SER A 258 0.78 -5.42 -24.54
N ASN A 259 2.02 -5.57 -24.04
CA ASN A 259 2.65 -6.88 -23.91
C ASN A 259 3.32 -7.09 -22.54
N ALA A 260 2.68 -7.90 -21.69
CA ALA A 260 3.18 -8.29 -20.37
C ALA A 260 4.42 -9.21 -20.40
N ALA A 261 4.75 -9.80 -21.56
CA ALA A 261 6.00 -10.55 -21.78
C ALA A 261 7.14 -9.66 -22.30
N SER A 262 6.92 -8.35 -22.48
CA SER A 262 8.01 -7.42 -22.77
C SER A 262 8.82 -7.09 -21.51
N GLY A 263 10.06 -6.62 -21.67
CA GLY A 263 10.91 -6.26 -20.54
C GLY A 263 10.31 -5.12 -19.70
N VAL A 264 10.74 -4.98 -18.45
CA VAL A 264 10.33 -3.88 -17.57
C VAL A 264 11.30 -2.70 -17.71
N ARG A 265 10.78 -1.48 -17.71
CA ARG A 265 11.57 -0.24 -17.67
C ARG A 265 10.82 0.85 -16.92
N ARG A 266 11.51 1.95 -16.63
CA ARG A 266 10.87 3.18 -16.14
C ARG A 266 9.94 3.78 -17.20
N MET A 267 8.82 4.36 -16.76
CA MET A 267 7.96 5.21 -17.58
C MET A 267 8.51 6.64 -17.67
N THR A 268 8.57 7.18 -18.88
CA THR A 268 9.06 8.54 -19.14
C THR A 268 7.90 9.55 -19.13
N SER A 269 7.99 10.56 -18.26
CA SER A 269 7.06 11.70 -18.24
C SER A 269 7.04 12.43 -19.59
N GLY A 270 5.87 12.89 -20.01
CA GLY A 270 5.72 13.74 -21.20
C GLY A 270 6.14 15.19 -20.99
N PHE A 271 6.69 15.56 -19.83
CA PHE A 271 7.04 16.94 -19.49
C PHE A 271 8.53 17.20 -19.41
N VAL A 272 8.94 18.39 -19.87
CA VAL A 272 10.32 18.90 -19.81
C VAL A 272 10.32 20.35 -19.32
N LYS A 273 11.43 20.83 -18.75
CA LYS A 273 11.56 22.24 -18.33
C LYS A 273 11.59 23.17 -19.54
N ARG A 274 11.04 24.37 -19.38
CA ARG A 274 11.06 25.46 -20.37
C ARG A 274 12.40 26.21 -20.32
N ASP A 275 13.46 25.53 -20.73
CA ASP A 275 14.85 25.99 -20.72
C ASP A 275 15.43 26.25 -22.12
N GLY A 276 14.67 25.99 -23.18
CA GLY A 276 15.06 26.14 -24.59
C GLY A 276 15.53 24.84 -25.24
N THR A 277 15.74 23.77 -24.47
CA THR A 277 15.94 22.43 -25.02
C THR A 277 14.63 21.86 -25.56
N ASN A 278 14.68 20.80 -26.37
CA ASN A 278 13.50 20.08 -26.86
C ASN A 278 12.47 20.92 -27.64
N GLY A 279 12.80 22.15 -28.05
CA GLY A 279 11.88 23.09 -28.70
C GLY A 279 11.01 23.91 -27.74
N THR A 280 11.27 23.89 -26.44
CA THR A 280 10.51 24.69 -25.47
C THR A 280 10.84 26.19 -25.57
N THR A 281 9.99 27.04 -24.99
CA THR A 281 10.39 28.41 -24.64
C THR A 281 11.61 28.38 -23.73
N ASN A 282 12.57 29.31 -23.89
CA ASN A 282 13.67 29.51 -22.94
C ASN A 282 13.33 30.60 -21.93
N LEU A 283 12.81 30.22 -20.76
CA LEU A 283 12.40 31.18 -19.72
C LEU A 283 13.57 31.97 -19.11
N ALA A 284 14.82 31.52 -19.26
CA ALA A 284 15.98 32.31 -18.85
C ALA A 284 16.22 33.54 -19.75
N LEU A 285 15.77 33.48 -21.01
CA LEU A 285 15.85 34.58 -21.98
C LEU A 285 14.55 35.40 -22.06
N THR A 286 13.39 34.74 -22.09
CA THR A 286 12.09 35.41 -22.29
C THR A 286 11.44 35.90 -20.99
N GLY A 287 11.93 35.42 -19.84
CA GLY A 287 11.23 35.51 -18.57
C GLY A 287 9.91 34.73 -18.57
N ARG A 288 9.22 34.78 -17.43
CA ARG A 288 7.91 34.15 -17.19
C ARG A 288 6.76 35.01 -17.76
N THR A 289 6.82 35.27 -19.06
CA THR A 289 5.90 36.15 -19.81
C THR A 289 4.87 35.38 -20.64
N THR A 290 5.01 34.06 -20.74
CA THR A 290 4.08 33.16 -21.46
C THR A 290 3.82 31.88 -20.68
N LEU A 291 2.61 31.32 -20.82
CA LEU A 291 2.27 29.99 -20.35
C LEU A 291 2.55 28.90 -21.40
N PRO A 292 2.89 27.67 -20.98
CA PRO A 292 2.88 26.50 -21.86
C PRO A 292 1.46 26.18 -22.34
N VAL A 293 1.33 25.44 -23.44
CA VAL A 293 0.05 25.17 -24.12
C VAL A 293 -0.95 24.49 -23.17
N TRP A 294 -0.53 23.41 -22.51
CA TRP A 294 -1.33 22.70 -21.52
C TRP A 294 -1.82 23.61 -20.39
N ALA A 295 -0.97 24.47 -19.81
CA ALA A 295 -1.38 25.31 -18.68
C ALA A 295 -2.35 26.40 -19.09
N ALA A 296 -2.17 26.98 -20.29
CA ALA A 296 -3.12 27.92 -20.86
C ALA A 296 -4.51 27.29 -21.03
N SER A 297 -4.57 26.02 -21.45
CA SER A 297 -5.81 25.23 -21.52
C SER A 297 -6.40 24.94 -20.14
N VAL A 298 -5.61 24.45 -19.17
CA VAL A 298 -6.06 24.11 -17.81
C VAL A 298 -6.59 25.32 -17.06
N GLN A 299 -5.91 26.47 -17.21
CA GLN A 299 -6.25 27.72 -16.54
C GLN A 299 -7.25 28.59 -17.33
N ASN A 300 -7.75 28.10 -18.48
CA ASN A 300 -8.63 28.81 -19.41
C ASN A 300 -8.18 30.25 -19.72
N ARG A 301 -6.94 30.40 -20.21
CA ARG A 301 -6.29 31.70 -20.42
C ARG A 301 -5.46 31.73 -21.72
N SER A 302 -5.18 32.94 -22.20
CA SER A 302 -4.15 33.18 -23.23
C SER A 302 -2.77 32.68 -22.78
N GLN A 303 -2.00 32.13 -23.72
CA GLN A 303 -0.58 31.81 -23.54
C GLN A 303 0.26 33.07 -23.34
N THR A 304 0.04 34.10 -24.15
CA THR A 304 0.67 35.42 -23.96
C THR A 304 0.00 36.12 -22.78
N LEU A 305 0.78 36.44 -21.75
CA LEU A 305 0.30 37.04 -20.52
C LEU A 305 0.35 38.57 -20.59
N ALA A 306 -0.51 39.24 -19.83
CA ALA A 306 -0.36 40.65 -19.53
C ALA A 306 0.73 40.86 -18.44
N SER A 307 1.29 42.07 -18.35
CA SER A 307 2.39 42.36 -17.40
C SER A 307 2.01 42.15 -15.93
N ASN A 308 0.73 42.30 -15.58
CA ASN A 308 0.18 42.01 -14.26
C ASN A 308 -0.08 40.51 -13.99
N GLN A 309 0.37 39.63 -14.89
CA GLN A 309 0.27 38.17 -14.81
C GLN A 309 1.64 37.48 -14.95
N TYR A 310 2.72 38.24 -15.15
CA TYR A 310 4.06 37.68 -15.29
C TYR A 310 4.51 36.95 -14.02
N GLY A 311 5.30 35.90 -14.18
CA GLY A 311 5.91 35.18 -13.06
C GLY A 311 7.15 35.91 -12.52
N PRO A 312 7.71 35.44 -11.39
CA PRO A 312 8.92 36.03 -10.82
C PRO A 312 10.14 35.82 -11.74
N GLY A 313 11.14 36.68 -11.58
CA GLY A 313 12.40 36.57 -12.31
C GLY A 313 13.09 35.22 -12.11
N THR A 314 13.63 34.65 -13.18
CA THR A 314 14.29 33.33 -13.17
C THR A 314 15.61 33.30 -12.39
N ALA A 315 16.24 34.47 -12.17
CA ALA A 315 17.44 34.62 -11.36
C ALA A 315 17.17 34.52 -9.84
N THR A 316 15.98 34.92 -9.37
CA THR A 316 15.58 34.85 -7.95
C THR A 316 14.71 33.64 -7.65
N THR A 317 14.07 33.04 -8.66
CA THR A 317 13.22 31.87 -8.52
C THR A 317 13.48 30.92 -9.70
N ALA A 318 14.21 29.85 -9.44
CA ALA A 318 14.74 28.94 -10.45
C ALA A 318 13.66 28.33 -11.37
N ILE A 319 14.06 27.89 -12.57
CA ILE A 319 13.15 27.21 -13.51
C ILE A 319 12.86 25.79 -13.01
N GLY A 320 11.57 25.51 -12.84
CA GLY A 320 11.04 24.27 -12.27
C GLY A 320 10.48 24.44 -10.85
N THR A 321 10.38 25.68 -10.35
CA THR A 321 9.67 26.01 -9.10
C THR A 321 8.15 26.01 -9.29
N PHE A 322 7.67 26.36 -10.49
CA PHE A 322 6.24 26.37 -10.81
C PHE A 322 5.88 25.25 -11.78
N ALA A 323 4.63 24.79 -11.75
CA ALA A 323 4.13 23.83 -12.72
C ALA A 323 4.26 24.38 -14.16
N GLU A 324 3.99 25.66 -14.34
CA GLU A 324 4.01 26.37 -15.63
C GLU A 324 5.43 26.68 -16.15
N ASP A 325 6.47 26.29 -15.40
CA ASP A 325 7.86 26.20 -15.88
C ASP A 325 8.11 24.94 -16.75
N TYR A 326 7.13 24.03 -16.87
CA TYR A 326 7.23 22.79 -17.67
C TYR A 326 6.35 22.84 -18.93
N GLU A 327 6.87 22.34 -20.04
CA GLU A 327 6.16 22.16 -21.31
C GLU A 327 5.77 20.69 -21.49
N TYR A 328 4.62 20.42 -22.11
CA TYR A 328 4.23 19.07 -22.49
C TYR A 328 4.76 18.78 -23.91
N LEU A 329 5.59 17.75 -24.06
CA LEU A 329 6.22 17.38 -25.32
C LEU A 329 5.20 17.10 -26.44
N GLY A 330 4.00 16.60 -26.10
CA GLY A 330 2.94 16.39 -27.08
C GLY A 330 2.42 17.68 -27.71
N ASP A 331 2.45 18.81 -26.98
CA ASP A 331 2.10 20.12 -27.53
C ASP A 331 3.22 20.69 -28.44
N LEU A 332 4.42 20.10 -28.40
CA LEU A 332 5.55 20.36 -29.29
C LEU A 332 5.66 19.37 -30.47
N GLY A 333 4.60 18.59 -30.73
CA GLY A 333 4.56 17.63 -31.83
C GLY A 333 5.31 16.32 -31.59
N LYS A 334 5.71 16.02 -30.34
CA LYS A 334 6.27 14.72 -29.96
C LYS A 334 5.17 13.68 -29.73
N THR A 335 5.50 12.39 -29.91
CA THR A 335 4.49 11.31 -29.91
C THR A 335 4.57 10.45 -28.65
N GLN A 336 3.43 10.34 -27.94
CA GLN A 336 3.29 9.41 -26.81
C GLN A 336 3.45 7.96 -27.30
N GLY A 337 4.21 7.16 -26.55
CA GLY A 337 4.63 5.81 -26.92
C GLY A 337 5.90 5.75 -27.79
N VAL A 338 6.44 6.91 -28.21
CA VAL A 338 7.68 7.02 -29.01
C VAL A 338 8.71 7.89 -28.30
N ASP A 339 8.40 9.17 -28.07
CA ASP A 339 9.30 10.12 -27.40
C ASP A 339 9.18 10.06 -25.85
N PHE A 340 7.99 9.72 -25.34
CA PHE A 340 7.65 9.66 -23.91
C PHE A 340 6.49 8.68 -23.67
N ASP A 341 6.24 8.24 -22.42
CA ASP A 341 5.19 7.25 -22.11
C ASP A 341 3.86 7.85 -21.64
N LEU A 342 3.91 8.95 -20.88
CA LEU A 342 2.80 9.42 -20.05
C LEU A 342 2.21 10.71 -20.65
N ASN A 343 0.88 10.78 -20.75
CA ASN A 343 0.18 11.93 -21.31
C ASN A 343 0.20 13.16 -20.38
N ARG A 344 -0.48 14.25 -20.76
CA ARG A 344 -0.50 15.50 -19.97
C ARG A 344 -1.11 15.37 -18.56
N GLN A 345 -1.92 14.34 -18.29
CA GLN A 345 -2.42 13.99 -16.95
C GLN A 345 -1.56 12.95 -16.23
N ASN A 346 -0.43 12.56 -16.81
CA ASN A 346 0.49 11.53 -16.32
C ASN A 346 0.00 10.06 -16.48
N VAL A 347 -0.80 9.80 -17.52
CA VAL A 347 -1.47 8.51 -17.74
C VAL A 347 -1.01 7.82 -19.03
N ARG A 348 -0.95 6.48 -18.99
CA ARG A 348 -0.83 5.60 -20.17
C ARG A 348 -1.92 4.53 -20.14
N PHE A 349 -2.44 4.14 -21.30
CA PHE A 349 -3.20 2.89 -21.42
C PHE A 349 -2.22 1.73 -21.61
N CYS A 350 -2.22 0.77 -20.71
CA CYS A 350 -1.36 -0.41 -20.82
C CYS A 350 -1.89 -1.62 -20.04
N VAL A 351 -1.43 -2.81 -20.42
CA VAL A 351 -1.62 -4.03 -19.62
C VAL A 351 -0.77 -3.94 -18.35
N THR A 352 -1.29 -4.48 -17.25
CA THR A 352 -0.59 -4.61 -15.96
C THR A 352 -0.79 -6.04 -15.42
N PRO A 353 -0.07 -6.49 -14.38
CA PRO A 353 -0.34 -7.78 -13.73
C PRO A 353 -1.81 -7.95 -13.30
N GLU A 354 -2.43 -6.87 -12.82
CA GLU A 354 -3.80 -6.82 -12.31
C GLU A 354 -4.85 -6.58 -13.42
N PHE A 355 -4.44 -5.92 -14.51
CA PHE A 355 -5.29 -5.58 -15.66
C PHE A 355 -4.68 -6.14 -16.96
N PRO A 356 -4.74 -7.47 -17.20
CA PRO A 356 -4.14 -8.10 -18.39
C PRO A 356 -4.82 -7.68 -19.69
N SER A 357 -6.08 -7.25 -19.66
CA SER A 357 -6.81 -6.68 -20.81
C SER A 357 -6.49 -5.19 -21.06
N GLY A 358 -5.68 -4.57 -20.22
CA GLY A 358 -5.35 -3.15 -20.27
C GLY A 358 -6.23 -2.28 -19.37
N THR A 359 -5.62 -1.20 -18.84
CA THR A 359 -6.31 -0.12 -18.15
C THR A 359 -5.60 1.22 -18.39
N TYR A 360 -6.27 2.33 -18.13
CA TYR A 360 -5.60 3.62 -17.96
C TYR A 360 -4.99 3.68 -16.55
N ALA A 361 -3.71 4.02 -16.47
CA ALA A 361 -2.96 4.00 -15.21
C ALA A 361 -2.09 5.26 -15.06
N TYR A 362 -2.07 5.82 -13.85
CA TYR A 362 -1.07 6.80 -13.42
C TYR A 362 0.21 6.10 -12.96
N PHE A 363 1.35 6.77 -13.10
CA PHE A 363 2.66 6.26 -12.67
C PHE A 363 3.43 7.34 -11.90
N THR A 364 4.16 6.97 -10.85
CA THR A 364 5.12 7.92 -10.27
C THR A 364 6.23 8.22 -11.28
N CYS A 365 6.63 9.48 -11.40
CA CYS A 365 7.65 9.92 -12.34
C CYS A 365 8.98 10.14 -11.63
N ILE A 366 10.06 9.52 -12.11
CA ILE A 366 11.41 9.69 -11.57
C ILE A 366 12.47 9.86 -12.68
N ASP A 367 13.62 10.43 -12.32
CA ASP A 367 14.82 10.51 -13.16
C ASP A 367 15.71 9.23 -13.07
N ALA A 368 16.87 9.25 -13.73
CA ALA A 368 17.85 8.16 -13.70
C ALA A 368 18.43 7.85 -12.30
N SER A 369 18.38 8.82 -11.40
CA SER A 369 18.90 8.76 -10.03
C SER A 369 17.80 8.47 -9.00
N GLY A 370 16.55 8.35 -9.43
CA GLY A 370 15.39 8.10 -8.58
C GLY A 370 14.72 9.32 -7.96
N ASN A 371 15.14 10.53 -8.35
CA ASN A 371 14.50 11.77 -7.90
C ASN A 371 13.18 11.94 -8.65
N SER A 372 12.15 12.44 -7.97
CA SER A 372 10.86 12.67 -8.60
C SER A 372 10.95 13.76 -9.67
N VAL A 373 10.20 13.63 -10.76
CA VAL A 373 10.13 14.63 -11.84
C VAL A 373 8.69 14.96 -12.17
N PHE A 374 8.44 16.19 -12.59
CA PHE A 374 7.09 16.69 -12.90
C PHE A 374 6.35 15.78 -13.89
N PRO A 375 5.06 15.46 -13.66
CA PRO A 375 4.16 16.02 -12.64
C PRO A 375 4.06 15.17 -11.36
N ASP A 376 5.13 14.45 -11.03
CA ASP A 376 5.25 13.54 -9.89
C ASP A 376 4.31 12.32 -9.95
N VAL A 377 3.00 12.50 -9.79
CA VAL A 377 2.02 11.40 -9.82
C VAL A 377 0.75 11.76 -10.61
N ILE A 378 0.15 12.91 -10.31
CA ILE A 378 -1.05 13.44 -10.99
C ILE A 378 -0.79 14.92 -11.26
N ASN A 379 -1.00 15.37 -12.49
CA ASN A 379 -0.89 16.80 -12.85
C ASN A 379 -2.09 17.60 -12.31
N GLN A 380 -2.23 18.88 -12.67
CA GLN A 380 -3.36 19.73 -12.26
C GLN A 380 -4.75 19.28 -12.78
N GLU A 381 -4.85 18.17 -13.51
CA GLU A 381 -6.11 17.60 -14.02
C GLU A 381 -6.14 16.07 -13.81
N PHE A 382 -7.32 15.56 -13.42
CA PHE A 382 -7.64 14.13 -13.50
C PHE A 382 -7.84 13.68 -14.94
N PHE A 383 -7.42 12.45 -15.26
CA PHE A 383 -7.71 11.82 -16.54
C PHE A 383 -9.13 11.23 -16.60
N GLY A 384 -9.62 10.65 -15.51
CA GLY A 384 -11.00 10.18 -15.36
C GLY A 384 -11.93 11.21 -14.70
N THR A 385 -13.15 10.79 -14.39
CA THR A 385 -14.13 11.56 -13.60
C THR A 385 -13.99 11.26 -12.10
N PRO A 386 -13.60 12.22 -11.25
CA PRO A 386 -13.50 12.01 -9.81
C PRO A 386 -14.86 11.83 -9.12
N ALA A 387 -14.93 10.98 -8.09
CA ALA A 387 -16.12 10.87 -7.21
C ALA A 387 -16.39 12.22 -6.51
N SER A 388 -15.33 12.84 -6.02
CA SER A 388 -15.32 14.22 -5.53
C SER A 388 -13.90 14.78 -5.68
N THR A 389 -13.75 16.10 -5.69
CA THR A 389 -12.41 16.74 -5.79
C THR A 389 -11.50 16.46 -4.61
N GLN A 390 -12.05 16.09 -3.44
CA GLN A 390 -11.32 15.81 -2.20
C GLN A 390 -11.13 14.31 -1.91
N GLY A 391 -11.82 13.43 -2.64
CA GLY A 391 -11.72 11.96 -2.48
C GLY A 391 -12.25 11.38 -1.17
N THR A 392 -12.73 12.21 -0.23
CA THR A 392 -13.16 11.79 1.10
C THR A 392 -14.62 12.18 1.39
N VAL A 393 -15.29 11.35 2.19
CA VAL A 393 -16.66 11.57 2.68
C VAL A 393 -16.69 11.53 4.22
N THR A 394 -17.68 12.18 4.83
CA THR A 394 -17.86 12.19 6.30
C THR A 394 -18.60 10.97 6.82
N SER A 395 -19.42 10.33 5.98
CA SER A 395 -20.12 9.08 6.28
C SER A 395 -20.43 8.32 4.99
N ILE A 396 -20.76 7.02 5.13
CA ILE A 396 -21.27 6.20 4.03
C ILE A 396 -22.80 6.25 4.09
N SER A 397 -23.44 6.82 3.07
CA SER A 397 -24.89 7.04 3.01
C SER A 397 -25.66 5.99 2.18
N GLU A 398 -24.96 4.97 1.67
CA GLU A 398 -25.55 3.86 0.91
C GLU A 398 -25.30 2.51 1.61
N THR A 399 -26.04 1.47 1.20
CA THR A 399 -25.76 0.10 1.66
C THR A 399 -24.45 -0.40 1.03
N VAL A 400 -23.54 -0.90 1.87
CA VAL A 400 -22.24 -1.43 1.45
C VAL A 400 -22.02 -2.83 1.99
N THR A 401 -21.31 -3.64 1.20
CA THR A 401 -20.74 -4.92 1.65
C THR A 401 -19.35 -4.66 2.23
N GLU A 402 -19.03 -5.23 3.38
CA GLU A 402 -17.69 -5.21 3.93
C GLU A 402 -16.80 -6.23 3.20
N TYR A 403 -15.65 -5.80 2.69
CA TYR A 403 -14.68 -6.68 2.04
C TYR A 403 -13.63 -7.19 3.02
N VAL A 404 -13.02 -6.30 3.80
CA VAL A 404 -12.05 -6.65 4.84
C VAL A 404 -12.08 -5.66 5.99
N ARG A 405 -11.79 -6.16 7.19
CA ARG A 405 -11.61 -5.41 8.42
C ARG A 405 -10.23 -5.70 8.99
N GLY A 406 -9.46 -4.65 9.20
CA GLY A 406 -8.12 -4.68 9.78
C GLY A 406 -8.12 -4.16 11.21
N GLY A 407 -6.95 -3.71 11.66
CA GLY A 407 -6.79 -3.07 12.95
C GLY A 407 -7.06 -4.00 14.14
N PRO A 408 -7.40 -3.46 15.32
CA PRO A 408 -7.77 -4.27 16.47
C PRO A 408 -8.99 -5.15 16.19
N ALA A 409 -9.91 -4.68 15.34
CA ALA A 409 -11.19 -5.32 15.03
C ALA A 409 -11.11 -6.40 13.94
N ALA A 410 -9.91 -6.75 13.47
CA ALA A 410 -9.70 -7.86 12.55
C ALA A 410 -10.18 -9.20 13.14
N ALA A 411 -10.70 -10.08 12.28
CA ALA A 411 -11.05 -11.44 12.70
C ALA A 411 -9.79 -12.20 13.16
N LEU A 412 -9.89 -12.92 14.28
CA LEU A 412 -8.80 -13.75 14.78
C LEU A 412 -8.66 -15.01 13.92
N THR A 413 -7.46 -15.25 13.40
CA THR A 413 -7.05 -16.45 12.69
C THR A 413 -6.00 -17.16 13.54
N LEU A 414 -6.32 -18.37 13.98
CA LEU A 414 -5.49 -19.21 14.86
C LEU A 414 -4.93 -20.39 14.05
N THR A 415 -3.62 -20.57 14.15
CA THR A 415 -2.87 -21.67 13.55
C THR A 415 -2.17 -22.48 14.63
N GLY A 416 -1.98 -23.78 14.39
CA GLY A 416 -1.29 -24.69 15.31
C GLY A 416 -0.41 -25.69 14.56
N THR A 417 0.84 -25.81 15.02
CA THR A 417 1.84 -26.76 14.51
C THR A 417 2.43 -27.59 15.66
N ALA A 418 2.85 -28.82 15.36
CA ALA A 418 3.49 -29.68 16.36
C ALA A 418 4.79 -29.05 16.88
N SER A 419 5.00 -29.08 18.20
CA SER A 419 6.20 -28.54 18.86
C SER A 419 6.60 -29.43 20.03
N GLY A 420 7.49 -30.39 19.76
CA GLY A 420 7.89 -31.42 20.74
C GLY A 420 6.68 -32.26 21.19
N THR A 421 6.41 -32.29 22.50
CA THR A 421 5.23 -32.93 23.10
C THR A 421 3.96 -32.05 23.08
N GLY A 422 4.07 -30.84 22.54
CA GLY A 422 3.06 -29.80 22.61
C GLY A 422 2.71 -29.21 21.24
N VAL A 423 2.07 -28.04 21.27
CA VAL A 423 1.59 -27.34 20.06
C VAL A 423 2.03 -25.89 20.10
N ALA A 424 2.73 -25.44 19.07
CA ALA A 424 3.03 -24.04 18.83
C ALA A 424 1.81 -23.39 18.17
N LEU A 425 1.14 -22.51 18.91
CA LEU A 425 0.03 -21.70 18.43
C LEU A 425 0.54 -20.36 17.92
N LYS A 426 -0.03 -19.86 16.82
CA LYS A 426 0.18 -18.50 16.30
C LYS A 426 -1.14 -17.90 15.85
N TRP A 427 -1.40 -16.64 16.21
CA TRP A 427 -2.55 -15.87 15.73
C TRP A 427 -2.15 -14.45 15.31
N ASN A 428 -2.96 -13.82 14.46
CA ASN A 428 -2.86 -12.37 14.21
C ASN A 428 -3.33 -11.60 15.45
N SER A 429 -2.66 -10.49 15.75
CA SER A 429 -2.91 -9.69 16.94
C SER A 429 -2.75 -8.20 16.67
N ALA A 430 -3.04 -7.38 17.68
CA ALA A 430 -2.85 -5.93 17.62
C ALA A 430 -1.92 -5.46 18.75
N ASP A 431 -1.16 -4.38 18.53
CA ASP A 431 -0.39 -3.71 19.58
C ASP A 431 -1.31 -3.35 20.76
N GLY A 432 -0.82 -3.55 21.99
CA GLY A 432 -1.59 -3.31 23.22
C GLY A 432 -2.67 -4.34 23.56
N ALA A 433 -2.91 -5.36 22.73
CA ALA A 433 -3.87 -6.42 23.03
C ALA A 433 -3.36 -7.44 24.06
N THR A 434 -4.28 -8.09 24.77
CA THR A 434 -4.02 -9.24 25.67
C THR A 434 -5.02 -10.35 25.39
N TYR A 435 -4.55 -11.60 25.36
CA TYR A 435 -5.31 -12.78 24.99
C TYR A 435 -5.36 -13.82 26.11
N LYS A 436 -6.48 -14.51 26.24
CA LYS A 436 -6.59 -15.78 27.00
C LYS A 436 -6.41 -16.94 26.03
N VAL A 437 -5.62 -17.94 26.43
CA VAL A 437 -5.42 -19.20 25.69
C VAL A 437 -5.99 -20.35 26.49
N GLU A 438 -6.80 -21.20 25.83
CA GLU A 438 -7.47 -22.35 26.41
C GLU A 438 -7.31 -23.59 25.52
N SER A 439 -7.47 -24.78 26.10
CA SER A 439 -7.56 -26.04 25.36
C SER A 439 -8.75 -26.88 25.78
N SER A 440 -9.20 -27.76 24.89
CA SER A 440 -10.30 -28.70 25.12
C SER A 440 -10.08 -30.01 24.36
N SER A 441 -10.57 -31.12 24.90
CA SER A 441 -10.63 -32.40 24.20
C SER A 441 -11.88 -32.56 23.33
N ASP A 442 -12.95 -31.79 23.61
CA ASP A 442 -14.31 -32.01 23.11
C ASP A 442 -15.00 -30.78 22.50
N ASN A 443 -14.34 -29.61 22.51
CA ASN A 443 -14.88 -28.31 22.10
C ASN A 443 -16.06 -27.79 22.96
N ALA A 444 -16.31 -28.39 24.13
CA ALA A 444 -17.35 -27.96 25.07
C ALA A 444 -16.71 -27.46 26.37
N ALA A 445 -15.90 -28.29 27.03
CA ALA A 445 -15.19 -27.94 28.25
C ALA A 445 -13.78 -27.42 27.93
N PHE A 446 -13.53 -26.13 28.20
CA PHE A 446 -12.24 -25.48 27.98
C PHE A 446 -11.50 -25.24 29.30
N THR A 447 -10.22 -25.62 29.34
CA THR A 447 -9.29 -25.35 30.44
C THR A 447 -8.34 -24.23 30.04
N THR A 448 -8.17 -23.23 30.91
CA THR A 448 -7.22 -22.13 30.72
C THR A 448 -5.79 -22.63 30.76
N LEU A 449 -5.04 -22.39 29.66
CA LEU A 449 -3.59 -22.60 29.57
C LEU A 449 -2.82 -21.31 29.92
N SER A 450 -3.37 -20.15 29.56
CA SER A 450 -2.93 -18.85 30.06
C SER A 450 -4.11 -17.87 30.12
N SER A 451 -4.24 -17.15 31.23
CA SER A 451 -5.23 -16.09 31.40
C SER A 451 -4.84 -14.78 30.70
N ALA A 452 -3.55 -14.56 30.46
CA ALA A 452 -3.00 -13.36 29.86
C ALA A 452 -1.72 -13.68 29.06
N VAL A 453 -1.81 -13.53 27.73
CA VAL A 453 -0.70 -13.48 26.79
C VAL A 453 -0.74 -12.10 26.15
N THR A 454 0.24 -11.26 26.47
CA THR A 454 0.40 -9.93 25.86
C THR A 454 0.76 -10.09 24.38
N SER A 455 0.23 -9.19 23.55
CA SER A 455 0.49 -9.18 22.12
C SER A 455 1.97 -9.02 21.77
N GLY A 456 2.42 -9.78 20.76
CA GLY A 456 3.72 -9.63 20.10
C GLY A 456 3.73 -8.60 18.97
N GLY A 457 2.67 -7.80 18.81
CA GLY A 457 2.45 -6.88 17.69
C GLY A 457 1.40 -7.43 16.74
N ILE A 458 1.68 -7.47 15.43
CA ILE A 458 0.74 -7.98 14.40
C ILE A 458 0.51 -9.50 14.46
N GLY A 459 1.37 -10.22 15.18
CA GLY A 459 1.19 -11.65 15.44
C GLY A 459 1.72 -12.04 16.81
N THR A 460 1.02 -12.95 17.47
CA THR A 460 1.37 -13.47 18.80
C THR A 460 1.51 -14.98 18.73
N THR A 461 2.40 -15.53 19.55
CA THR A 461 2.65 -16.98 19.64
C THR A 461 2.55 -17.47 21.08
N TYR A 462 2.19 -18.73 21.25
CA TYR A 462 2.15 -19.42 22.54
C TYR A 462 2.43 -20.90 22.32
N THR A 463 3.29 -21.51 23.14
CA THR A 463 3.53 -22.95 23.08
C THR A 463 2.75 -23.64 24.20
N ALA A 464 1.71 -24.39 23.83
CA ALA A 464 1.01 -25.26 24.75
C ALA A 464 1.87 -26.50 25.04
N ALA A 465 2.10 -26.82 26.32
CA ALA A 465 3.02 -27.89 26.73
C ALA A 465 2.54 -29.31 26.37
N ALA A 466 1.25 -29.49 26.12
CA ALA A 466 0.61 -30.75 25.77
C ALA A 466 -0.32 -30.58 24.56
N THR A 467 -0.51 -31.67 23.81
CA THR A 467 -1.49 -31.74 22.72
C THR A 467 -2.93 -31.82 23.24
N ALA A 468 -3.84 -31.12 22.58
CA ALA A 468 -5.29 -31.23 22.78
C ALA A 468 -5.99 -31.23 21.41
N SER A 469 -7.22 -31.74 21.35
CA SER A 469 -8.04 -31.76 20.13
C SER A 469 -8.41 -30.34 19.69
N TYR A 470 -8.64 -29.43 20.64
CA TYR A 470 -9.03 -28.05 20.38
C TYR A 470 -8.19 -27.06 21.19
N PHE A 471 -7.86 -25.93 20.55
CA PHE A 471 -7.26 -24.77 21.19
C PHE A 471 -8.11 -23.54 20.90
N ARG A 472 -8.19 -22.62 21.87
CA ARG A 472 -9.01 -21.42 21.75
C ARG A 472 -8.25 -20.20 22.22
N VAL A 473 -8.31 -19.13 21.44
CA VAL A 473 -7.75 -17.83 21.77
C VAL A 473 -8.88 -16.82 21.81
N THR A 474 -9.01 -16.13 22.95
CA THR A 474 -9.98 -15.05 23.16
C THR A 474 -9.25 -13.75 23.43
N LEU A 475 -9.58 -12.69 22.71
CA LEU A 475 -9.12 -11.33 23.02
C LEU A 475 -9.81 -10.84 24.31
N THR A 476 -9.05 -10.62 25.39
CA THR A 476 -9.60 -10.26 26.71
C THR A 476 -9.45 -8.79 27.07
N ALA A 477 -8.47 -8.09 26.51
CA ALA A 477 -8.30 -6.65 26.70
C ALA A 477 -7.52 -6.00 25.54
N ILE A 478 -7.69 -4.70 25.36
CA ILE A 478 -6.80 -3.84 24.57
C ILE A 478 -6.47 -2.61 25.44
N ALA A 479 -5.20 -2.19 25.45
CA ALA A 479 -4.78 -0.93 26.06
C ALA A 479 -5.50 0.28 25.43
N THR A 480 -5.61 1.39 26.17
CA THR A 480 -6.26 2.61 25.67
C THR A 480 -5.59 3.12 24.39
N TYR A 481 -6.36 3.24 23.32
CA TYR A 481 -5.94 3.71 22.00
C TYR A 481 -6.93 4.76 21.48
N ASP A 482 -6.52 5.52 20.46
CA ASP A 482 -7.42 6.44 19.75
C ASP A 482 -8.39 5.66 18.85
N THR A 483 -9.67 5.65 19.24
CA THR A 483 -10.72 4.88 18.57
C THR A 483 -11.28 5.57 17.31
N ALA A 484 -10.91 6.82 17.01
CA ALA A 484 -11.49 7.56 15.89
C ALA A 484 -11.20 6.86 14.54
N GLY A 485 -12.25 6.60 13.76
CA GLY A 485 -12.16 5.88 12.48
C GLY A 485 -12.07 4.35 12.58
N THR A 486 -11.88 3.80 13.78
CA THR A 486 -12.05 2.36 14.04
C THR A 486 -13.52 2.05 14.34
N THR A 487 -13.99 0.85 14.01
CA THR A 487 -15.37 0.40 14.31
C THR A 487 -15.36 -0.97 14.96
N GLY A 488 -16.26 -1.18 15.92
CA GLY A 488 -16.31 -2.38 16.77
C GLY A 488 -15.28 -2.35 17.92
N VAL A 489 -15.70 -2.81 19.11
CA VAL A 489 -14.78 -3.14 20.21
C VAL A 489 -14.68 -4.67 20.27
N PRO A 490 -13.58 -5.29 19.83
CA PRO A 490 -13.51 -6.72 19.58
C PRO A 490 -13.22 -7.56 20.83
N VAL A 491 -13.23 -6.97 22.03
CA VAL A 491 -13.01 -7.72 23.29
C VAL A 491 -14.10 -8.79 23.45
N GLY A 492 -13.67 -10.03 23.70
CA GLY A 492 -14.51 -11.24 23.66
C GLY A 492 -14.43 -12.01 22.33
N THR A 493 -13.91 -11.41 21.24
CA THR A 493 -13.69 -12.10 19.97
C THR A 493 -12.79 -13.31 20.18
N THR A 494 -13.17 -14.42 19.57
CA THR A 494 -12.60 -15.74 19.87
C THR A 494 -12.39 -16.56 18.61
N ALA A 495 -11.23 -17.20 18.49
CA ALA A 495 -10.93 -18.19 17.47
C ALA A 495 -10.67 -19.55 18.12
N THR A 496 -11.34 -20.60 17.63
CA THR A 496 -11.14 -21.98 18.07
C THR A 496 -10.56 -22.80 16.93
N LEU A 497 -9.39 -23.39 17.16
CA LEU A 497 -8.71 -24.31 16.27
C LEU A 497 -9.07 -25.75 16.64
N HIS A 498 -9.49 -26.57 15.67
CA HIS A 498 -9.44 -28.03 15.77
C HIS A 498 -8.08 -28.51 15.28
N TYR A 499 -7.27 -29.09 16.16
CA TYR A 499 -5.90 -29.50 15.89
C TYR A 499 -5.83 -31.00 15.59
N THR A 500 -5.26 -31.34 14.43
CA THR A 500 -5.25 -32.71 13.89
C THR A 500 -3.85 -33.34 13.79
N GLY A 501 -2.84 -32.75 14.42
CA GLY A 501 -1.44 -33.21 14.36
C GLY A 501 -0.67 -32.70 13.14
N THR A 502 -1.32 -32.62 11.98
CA THR A 502 -0.84 -31.87 10.80
C THR A 502 -1.21 -30.38 10.91
N GLY A 503 -0.41 -29.51 10.28
CA GLY A 503 -0.55 -28.04 10.38
C GLY A 503 -1.99 -27.58 10.16
N SER A 504 -2.64 -27.13 11.24
CA SER A 504 -4.08 -26.87 11.28
C SER A 504 -4.32 -25.35 11.42
N THR A 505 -5.37 -24.84 10.76
CA THR A 505 -5.73 -23.40 10.72
C THR A 505 -7.23 -23.21 10.88
N THR A 506 -7.67 -22.17 11.61
CA THR A 506 -9.08 -21.75 11.68
C THR A 506 -9.19 -20.24 11.86
N THR A 507 -10.20 -19.62 11.25
CA THR A 507 -10.59 -18.21 11.47
C THR A 507 -11.86 -18.15 12.30
N GLY A 508 -11.85 -17.35 13.36
CA GLY A 508 -12.96 -17.11 14.27
C GLY A 508 -13.86 -15.96 13.81
N ALA A 509 -15.09 -15.93 14.34
CA ALA A 509 -16.04 -14.85 14.08
C ALA A 509 -15.81 -13.66 15.03
N THR A 510 -15.92 -12.44 14.49
CA THR A 510 -15.91 -11.19 15.26
C THR A 510 -17.23 -10.98 15.98
N ASN A 511 -17.19 -10.62 17.27
CA ASN A 511 -18.36 -10.05 17.94
C ASN A 511 -18.51 -8.58 17.51
N ASP A 512 -19.31 -8.32 16.47
CA ASP A 512 -19.65 -6.96 16.08
C ASP A 512 -20.77 -6.42 16.98
N THR A 513 -20.38 -5.76 18.07
CA THR A 513 -21.30 -5.06 18.97
C THR A 513 -21.10 -3.54 18.93
N ALA A 514 -20.80 -2.95 17.76
CA ALA A 514 -20.98 -1.52 17.53
C ALA A 514 -20.95 -1.12 16.03
N SER A 515 -22.14 -1.02 15.41
CA SER A 515 -22.33 -0.29 14.14
C SER A 515 -23.29 0.89 14.33
N THR A 516 -22.80 2.10 14.05
CA THR A 516 -23.62 3.31 13.95
C THR A 516 -24.30 3.40 12.60
N GLY A 517 -25.63 3.31 12.57
CA GLY A 517 -26.47 3.98 11.57
C GLY A 517 -26.51 3.42 10.15
N GLY A 518 -26.04 2.20 9.88
CA GLY A 518 -26.15 1.56 8.57
C GLY A 518 -26.43 0.06 8.66
N THR A 519 -27.38 -0.44 7.86
CA THR A 519 -27.74 -1.86 7.80
C THR A 519 -26.66 -2.66 7.06
N THR A 520 -25.64 -3.10 7.80
CA THR A 520 -24.57 -3.96 7.27
C THR A 520 -25.09 -5.39 7.09
N THR A 521 -24.96 -5.96 5.89
CA THR A 521 -25.20 -7.38 5.65
C THR A 521 -23.88 -8.14 5.77
N THR A 522 -23.64 -8.76 6.93
CA THR A 522 -22.42 -9.52 7.18
C THR A 522 -22.44 -10.85 6.41
N THR A 523 -21.51 -11.06 5.48
CA THR A 523 -21.29 -12.38 4.89
C THR A 523 -20.60 -13.29 5.91
N THR A 524 -21.28 -14.37 6.31
CA THR A 524 -20.70 -15.39 7.20
C THR A 524 -19.45 -16.02 6.59
N PRO A 525 -18.28 -16.01 7.25
CA PRO A 525 -17.10 -16.71 6.75
C PRO A 525 -17.34 -18.21 6.70
N THR A 526 -17.15 -18.82 5.52
CA THR A 526 -17.29 -20.28 5.36
C THR A 526 -16.09 -20.99 6.00
N THR A 527 -16.34 -21.92 6.93
CA THR A 527 -15.31 -22.77 7.52
C THR A 527 -14.64 -23.61 6.43
N THR A 528 -13.44 -23.23 6.01
CA THR A 528 -12.69 -23.93 4.96
C THR A 528 -11.54 -24.71 5.60
N THR A 529 -11.73 -26.00 5.81
CA THR A 529 -10.68 -26.91 6.29
C THR A 529 -9.82 -27.37 5.11
N THR A 530 -8.74 -26.64 4.82
CA THR A 530 -7.79 -27.05 3.78
C THR A 530 -6.85 -28.14 4.31
N THR A 531 -7.11 -29.40 3.97
CA THR A 531 -6.21 -30.53 4.24
C THR A 531 -5.19 -30.64 3.11
N THR A 532 -3.90 -30.46 3.42
CA THR A 532 -2.80 -30.77 2.50
C THR A 532 -2.55 -32.28 2.50
N GLY A 533 -3.20 -32.98 1.56
CA GLY A 533 -3.06 -34.42 1.40
C GLY A 533 -1.64 -34.81 0.98
N THR A 534 -0.91 -35.50 1.86
CA THR A 534 0.31 -36.22 1.50
C THR A 534 -0.07 -37.60 0.94
N THR A 535 0.32 -37.90 -0.30
CA THR A 535 0.05 -39.20 -0.92
C THR A 535 0.99 -40.26 -0.36
N SER A 536 0.57 -40.96 0.70
CA SER A 536 1.20 -42.19 1.16
C SER A 536 0.75 -43.37 0.29
N SER A 537 1.68 -43.94 -0.47
CA SER A 537 1.45 -45.17 -1.24
C SER A 537 1.40 -46.38 -0.29
N GLY A 538 0.22 -46.70 0.22
CA GLY A 538 0.01 -47.89 1.05
C GLY A 538 0.16 -49.17 0.23
N SER A 539 1.21 -49.95 0.51
CA SER A 539 1.39 -51.31 -0.04
C SER A 539 0.41 -52.27 0.64
N THR A 540 -0.48 -52.88 -0.15
CA THR A 540 -1.33 -53.98 0.33
C THR A 540 -0.51 -55.27 0.49
N SER A 541 -0.61 -55.89 1.67
CA SER A 541 -0.03 -57.19 1.93
C SER A 541 -0.92 -58.32 1.40
N SER A 542 -0.34 -59.28 0.69
CA SER A 542 -0.94 -60.59 0.46
C SER A 542 0.16 -61.65 0.49
N ALA A 543 -0.14 -62.82 1.05
CA ALA A 543 0.85 -63.85 1.36
C ALA A 543 1.01 -64.85 0.20
N GLY A 544 2.25 -65.27 -0.05
CA GLY A 544 2.62 -66.34 -0.97
C GLY A 544 4.13 -66.52 -0.92
N GLY A 545 4.62 -67.73 -0.60
CA GLY A 545 6.03 -67.96 -0.26
C GLY A 545 6.84 -68.66 -1.34
N GLY A 546 8.16 -68.70 -1.11
CA GLY A 546 9.03 -69.80 -1.56
C GLY A 546 9.76 -69.64 -2.90
N GLY A 547 11.07 -69.32 -2.81
CA GLY A 547 12.08 -70.04 -3.59
C GLY A 547 12.74 -69.36 -4.80
N GLY A 548 14.01 -68.96 -4.60
CA GLY A 548 15.10 -69.21 -5.56
C GLY A 548 15.32 -68.24 -6.73
N GLY A 549 16.60 -68.01 -7.06
CA GLY A 549 17.02 -67.47 -8.37
C GLY A 549 17.66 -66.07 -8.32
N ALA A 550 18.92 -65.99 -8.76
CA ALA A 550 19.68 -64.78 -9.04
C ALA A 550 20.14 -64.83 -10.52
N PRO A 551 20.84 -63.82 -11.08
CA PRO A 551 20.69 -62.36 -11.01
C PRO A 551 20.59 -61.77 -12.45
N SER A 552 21.12 -60.54 -12.66
CA SER A 552 21.43 -59.90 -13.97
C SER A 552 20.24 -59.17 -14.65
N ASP A 553 20.38 -58.03 -15.35
CA ASP A 553 21.55 -57.14 -15.47
C ASP A 553 21.21 -55.79 -16.18
N TRP A 554 21.87 -54.68 -15.77
CA TRP A 554 22.01 -53.36 -16.45
C TRP A 554 20.74 -52.56 -16.88
N PHE A 555 20.74 -51.23 -17.12
CA PHE A 555 21.78 -50.17 -17.15
C PHE A 555 21.16 -48.84 -16.64
N ALA A 556 21.97 -48.00 -15.95
CA ALA A 556 22.14 -46.52 -16.06
C ALA A 556 21.00 -45.57 -16.52
N LEU A 557 20.97 -44.24 -16.25
CA LEU A 557 21.71 -43.24 -15.43
C LEU A 557 20.73 -42.02 -15.36
N VAL A 558 20.77 -41.03 -14.46
CA VAL A 558 21.56 -40.74 -13.25
C VAL A 558 20.72 -39.81 -12.34
N ALA A 559 21.14 -39.57 -11.10
CA ALA A 559 20.69 -38.42 -10.29
C ALA A 559 21.89 -37.48 -10.02
N ALA A 560 21.63 -36.18 -9.88
CA ALA A 560 22.61 -35.22 -9.37
C ALA A 560 22.01 -34.51 -8.14
N ALA A 561 22.68 -34.64 -6.99
CA ALA A 561 22.26 -34.05 -5.74
C ALA A 561 23.44 -33.43 -5.00
N LEU A 562 23.13 -32.33 -4.29
CA LEU A 562 23.83 -31.74 -3.14
C LEU A 562 25.27 -31.21 -3.29
N ALA A 563 25.38 -29.90 -3.03
CA ALA A 563 26.20 -29.27 -1.99
C ALA A 563 27.61 -29.78 -1.66
N ILE A 564 28.54 -28.83 -1.51
CA ILE A 564 29.40 -28.64 -0.31
C ILE A 564 29.96 -27.21 -0.36
N GLY A 565 29.98 -26.51 0.78
CA GLY A 565 30.63 -25.19 0.91
C GLY A 565 32.09 -25.29 1.35
N ARG A 566 32.80 -24.15 1.41
CA ARG A 566 34.04 -24.00 2.20
C ARG A 566 34.39 -22.53 2.40
N ALA A 567 34.88 -22.20 3.59
CA ALA A 567 35.59 -20.97 3.88
C ALA A 567 37.09 -21.14 3.64
N PHE A 568 37.83 -20.07 3.30
CA PHE A 568 38.82 -19.42 4.18
C PHE A 568 39.69 -18.37 3.47
N ALA A 569 39.95 -17.28 4.20
CA ALA A 569 41.14 -16.40 4.24
C ALA A 569 41.96 -16.02 2.97
N SER A 570 42.33 -14.73 2.95
CA SER A 570 43.40 -14.14 2.11
C SER A 570 44.47 -13.50 3.01
N PRO A 571 45.78 -13.68 2.73
CA PRO A 571 46.86 -12.90 3.33
C PRO A 571 47.48 -11.88 2.35
N ALA A 572 48.14 -10.84 2.87
CA ALA A 572 48.64 -9.71 2.10
C ALA A 572 50.17 -9.62 1.96
N LYS A 573 50.62 -9.28 0.74
CA LYS A 573 51.77 -8.44 0.33
C LYS A 573 53.22 -8.72 0.82
N ARG A 574 54.15 -8.45 -0.13
CA ARG A 574 55.63 -8.36 -0.07
C ARG A 574 56.34 -9.72 0.00
N LYS A 575 57.48 -9.92 -0.66
CA LYS A 575 58.28 -9.05 -1.56
C LYS A 575 58.12 -9.44 -3.02
#